data_AF-A0A951GCS7-F1
#
_entry.id   AF-A0A951GCS7-F1
#
_cell.length_a   1.000
_cell.length_b   1.000
_cell.length_c   1.000
_cell.angle_alpha   90.00
_cell.angle_beta   90.00
_cell.angle_gamma   90.00
#
_symmetry.space_group_name_H-M   'P 1'
#
loop_
_entity.id
_entity.type
_entity.pdbx_description
1 polymer ?
#
loop_
_entity_poly.entity_id
_entity_poly.type
_entity_poly.pdbx_seq_one_letter_code
_entity_poly.pdbx_strand_id
1 'polypeptide(L)'
;AEAGNELAFLVTGMYGKPVPKQDGAPLRLILPWKYGFKSIKSIVHFAFTEKRPVSFWETVQDSEYGFWANVNPEVPHPRWSQATERVLGTNERVPTVKWNGYGEFVAHLYDGLEKERLYA
;
A
#
# COMPACT_ATOMS: atom_id res chain seq x y z
N ALA A 1 -12.31 1.86 8.36
CA ALA A 1 -11.22 1.33 9.20
C ALA A 1 -9.87 1.86 8.73
N GLU A 2 -9.36 1.47 7.55
CA GLU A 2 -8.00 1.79 7.11
C GLU A 2 -7.64 3.28 7.06
N ALA A 3 -8.48 4.11 6.43
CA ALA A 3 -8.21 5.56 6.31
C ALA A 3 -8.24 6.31 7.67
N GLY A 4 -8.81 5.69 8.71
CA GLY A 4 -8.81 6.23 10.08
C GLY A 4 -7.74 5.63 10.98
N ASN A 5 -6.89 4.73 10.47
CA ASN A 5 -5.77 4.17 11.23
C ASN A 5 -4.64 5.19 11.33
N GLU A 6 -3.96 5.25 12.48
CA GLU A 6 -2.88 6.23 12.75
C GLU A 6 -1.68 6.11 11.80
N LEU A 7 -1.45 4.94 11.19
CA LEU A 7 -0.40 4.73 10.19
C LEU A 7 -0.79 5.17 8.78
N ALA A 8 -2.04 5.54 8.53
CA ALA A 8 -2.45 6.16 7.27
C ALA A 8 -2.29 7.67 7.38
N PHE A 9 -1.37 8.25 6.60
CA PHE A 9 -1.09 9.68 6.70
C PHE A 9 -0.86 10.35 5.36
N LEU A 10 -1.14 11.66 5.34
CA LEU A 10 -0.84 12.52 4.21
C LEU A 10 0.59 13.04 4.33
N VAL A 11 1.33 12.98 3.23
CA VAL A 11 2.70 13.46 3.13
C VAL A 11 2.74 14.76 2.35
N THR A 12 3.31 15.78 2.99
CA THR A 12 3.61 17.09 2.39
C THR A 12 5.12 17.35 2.29
N GLY A 13 5.95 16.51 2.93
CA GLY A 13 7.40 16.68 2.98
C GLY A 13 8.17 15.37 3.11
N MET A 14 9.44 15.38 2.70
CA MET A 14 10.40 14.31 2.94
C MET A 14 11.80 14.89 3.19
N TYR A 15 12.59 14.24 4.04
CA TYR A 15 13.95 14.68 4.40
C TYR A 15 14.03 16.17 4.79
N GLY A 16 13.07 16.66 5.58
CA GLY A 16 13.02 18.04 6.08
C GLY A 16 12.64 19.10 5.04
N LYS A 17 12.22 18.70 3.83
CA LYS A 17 11.84 19.61 2.73
C LYS A 17 10.44 19.27 2.21
N PRO A 18 9.78 20.19 1.48
CA PRO A 18 8.57 19.85 0.74
C PRO A 18 8.78 18.64 -0.18
N VAL A 19 7.76 17.80 -0.32
CA VAL A 19 7.86 16.59 -1.14
C VAL A 19 8.13 16.98 -2.60
N PRO A 20 9.08 16.32 -3.31
CA PRO A 20 9.34 16.63 -4.72
C PRO A 20 8.20 16.23 -5.66
N LYS A 21 8.16 16.82 -6.87
CA LYS A 21 7.11 16.54 -7.87
C LYS A 21 7.07 15.07 -8.28
N GLN A 22 8.22 14.43 -8.48
CA GLN A 22 8.30 13.00 -8.83
C GLN A 22 7.74 12.08 -7.74
N ASP A 23 7.73 12.57 -6.49
CA ASP A 23 7.21 11.86 -5.34
C ASP A 23 5.75 12.19 -5.05
N GLY A 24 5.09 13.01 -5.87
CA GLY A 24 3.65 13.26 -5.77
C GLY A 24 3.26 14.54 -5.04
N ALA A 25 4.08 15.58 -5.12
CA ALA A 25 3.74 16.89 -4.61
C ALA A 25 2.40 17.44 -5.14
N PRO A 26 1.75 18.38 -4.40
CA PRO A 26 2.13 18.86 -3.06
C PRO A 26 1.65 17.94 -1.92
N LEU A 27 0.81 16.96 -2.23
CA LEU A 27 0.10 16.13 -1.27
C LEU A 27 0.00 14.71 -1.82
N ARG A 28 0.46 13.72 -1.04
CA ARG A 28 0.31 12.29 -1.37
C ARG A 28 -0.16 11.52 -0.14
N LEU A 29 -0.68 10.31 -0.36
CA LEU A 29 -0.99 9.35 0.70
C LEU A 29 0.18 8.39 0.90
N ILE A 30 0.41 7.95 2.13
CA ILE A 30 1.24 6.79 2.47
C ILE A 30 0.45 5.81 3.34
N LEU A 31 0.49 4.54 2.96
CA LEU A 31 -0.06 3.40 3.70
C LEU A 31 1.06 2.37 3.88
N PRO A 32 1.82 2.41 4.99
CA PRO A 32 3.13 1.74 5.07
C PRO A 32 3.07 0.22 5.06
N TRP A 33 1.91 -0.39 5.35
CA TRP A 33 1.72 -1.84 5.37
C TRP A 33 1.20 -2.43 4.04
N LYS A 34 0.98 -1.58 3.03
CA LYS A 34 0.44 -1.96 1.72
C LYS A 34 1.47 -1.80 0.62
N TYR A 35 1.24 -2.47 -0.51
CA TYR A 35 2.03 -2.23 -1.71
C TYR A 35 1.90 -0.78 -2.19
N GLY A 36 2.99 -0.25 -2.73
CA GLY A 36 3.13 1.19 -3.00
C GLY A 36 2.08 1.79 -3.93
N PHE A 37 1.42 0.98 -4.76
CA PHE A 37 0.38 1.46 -5.67
C PHE A 37 -0.90 1.95 -4.97
N LYS A 38 -1.10 1.61 -3.69
CA LYS A 38 -2.19 2.16 -2.87
C LYS A 38 -1.88 3.56 -2.33
N SER A 39 -0.62 3.98 -2.37
CA SER A 39 -0.14 5.28 -1.89
C SER A 39 -0.19 6.32 -3.01
N ILE A 40 -1.40 6.83 -3.30
CA ILE A 40 -1.69 7.74 -4.41
C ILE A 40 -0.88 9.07 -4.32
N LYS A 41 -0.44 9.56 -5.47
CA LYS A 41 0.35 10.78 -5.64
C LYS A 41 -0.53 11.97 -6.08
N SER A 42 -0.11 13.19 -5.75
CA SER A 42 -0.69 14.44 -6.26
C SER A 42 -2.21 14.51 -6.10
N ILE A 43 -2.68 14.32 -4.87
CA ILE A 43 -4.12 14.25 -4.56
C ILE A 43 -4.76 15.63 -4.77
N VAL A 44 -5.85 15.64 -5.53
CA VAL A 44 -6.66 16.84 -5.81
C VAL A 44 -8.09 16.74 -5.25
N HIS A 45 -8.55 15.55 -4.90
CA HIS A 45 -9.92 15.30 -4.47
C HIS A 45 -10.00 14.11 -3.50
N PHE A 46 -10.87 14.24 -2.50
CA PHE A 46 -11.26 13.16 -1.60
C PHE A 46 -12.78 12.99 -1.70
N ALA A 47 -13.22 11.74 -1.91
CA ALA A 47 -14.63 11.37 -1.90
C ALA A 47 -14.87 10.33 -0.80
N PHE A 48 -15.92 10.53 -0.02
CA PHE A 48 -16.43 9.53 0.91
C PHE A 48 -17.63 8.86 0.27
N THR A 49 -17.50 7.58 -0.04
CA THR A 49 -18.52 6.82 -0.78
C THR A 49 -19.06 5.69 0.09
N GLU A 50 -20.35 5.41 -0.03
CA GLU A 50 -20.98 4.26 0.64
C GLU A 50 -20.49 2.93 0.05
N LYS A 51 -20.24 2.90 -1.26
CA LYS A 51 -19.75 1.72 -1.98
C LYS A 51 -18.24 1.77 -2.13
N ARG A 52 -17.61 0.59 -2.06
CA ARG A 52 -16.18 0.40 -2.33
C ARG A 52 -15.87 0.84 -3.77
N PRO A 53 -14.95 1.80 -3.99
CA PRO A 53 -14.54 2.19 -5.33
C PRO A 53 -13.61 1.13 -5.93
N VAL A 54 -13.59 1.05 -7.26
CA VAL A 54 -12.60 0.25 -8.00
C VAL A 54 -11.34 1.09 -8.18
N SER A 55 -10.18 0.54 -7.80
CA SER A 55 -8.92 1.27 -7.92
C SER A 55 -8.33 1.22 -9.33
N PHE A 56 -7.43 2.14 -9.68
CA PHE A 56 -6.83 2.20 -11.03
C PHE A 56 -6.16 0.87 -11.43
N TRP A 57 -5.31 0.31 -10.56
CA TRP A 57 -4.61 -0.94 -10.86
C TRP A 57 -5.54 -2.15 -10.94
N GLU A 58 -6.57 -2.17 -10.11
CA GLU A 58 -7.65 -3.17 -10.18
C GLU A 58 -8.44 -3.05 -11.50
N THR A 59 -8.68 -1.82 -11.99
CA THR A 59 -9.36 -1.61 -13.28
C THR A 59 -8.51 -2.11 -14.46
N VAL A 60 -7.20 -1.88 -14.40
CA VAL A 60 -6.29 -2.19 -15.52
C VAL A 60 -5.85 -3.66 -15.52
N GLN A 61 -5.71 -4.28 -14.35
CA GLN A 61 -5.27 -5.66 -14.21
C GLN A 61 -5.74 -6.24 -12.87
N ASP A 62 -7.04 -6.52 -12.78
CA ASP A 62 -7.68 -7.11 -11.61
C ASP A 62 -7.05 -8.46 -11.23
N SER A 63 -6.59 -9.25 -12.20
CA SER A 63 -5.98 -10.55 -11.95
C SER A 63 -4.67 -10.46 -11.16
N GLU A 64 -3.99 -9.31 -11.18
CA GLU A 64 -2.72 -9.09 -10.50
C GLU A 64 -2.83 -8.18 -9.27
N TYR A 65 -3.71 -7.17 -9.30
CA TYR A 65 -3.79 -6.14 -8.29
C TYR A 65 -5.19 -6.06 -7.68
N GLY A 66 -5.28 -6.28 -6.37
CA GLY A 66 -6.52 -6.24 -5.61
C GLY A 66 -6.79 -4.92 -4.92
N PHE A 67 -8.01 -4.82 -4.35
CA PHE A 67 -8.42 -3.65 -3.59
C PHE A 67 -7.57 -3.44 -2.32
N TRP A 68 -7.32 -4.51 -1.56
CA TRP A 68 -6.66 -4.43 -0.26
C TRP A 68 -5.13 -4.30 -0.36
N ALA A 69 -4.48 -5.14 -1.17
CA ALA A 69 -3.04 -5.06 -1.47
C ALA A 69 -2.12 -4.98 -0.23
N ASN A 70 -2.44 -5.75 0.80
CA ASN A 70 -1.62 -5.86 2.01
C ASN A 70 -0.33 -6.62 1.71
N VAL A 71 0.81 -6.14 2.20
CA VAL A 71 2.10 -6.80 1.97
C VAL A 71 2.10 -8.16 2.66
N ASN A 72 2.33 -9.22 1.89
CA ASN A 72 2.45 -10.57 2.43
C ASN A 72 3.48 -11.40 1.64
N PRO A 73 4.60 -11.85 2.28
CA PRO A 73 5.63 -12.66 1.62
C PRO A 73 5.13 -14.02 1.15
N GLU A 74 4.07 -14.55 1.76
CA GLU A 74 3.52 -15.88 1.50
C GLU A 74 2.63 -15.92 0.25
N VAL A 75 2.18 -14.76 -0.25
CA VAL A 75 1.30 -14.65 -1.41
C VAL A 75 2.09 -14.06 -2.57
N PRO A 76 2.44 -14.86 -3.60
CA PRO A 76 3.18 -14.36 -4.75
C PRO A 76 2.29 -13.48 -5.62
N HIS A 77 2.93 -12.55 -6.32
CA HIS A 77 2.31 -11.93 -7.49
C HIS A 77 2.25 -12.97 -8.63
N PRO A 78 1.27 -12.92 -9.56
CA PRO A 78 1.16 -13.92 -10.62
C PRO A 78 2.44 -14.13 -11.47
N ARG A 79 3.30 -13.10 -11.53
CA ARG A 79 4.53 -13.10 -12.32
C ARG A 79 5.84 -13.20 -11.51
N TRP A 80 5.81 -13.07 -10.19
CA TRP A 80 7.01 -13.14 -9.36
C TRP A 80 6.73 -13.43 -7.88
N SER A 81 7.73 -13.96 -7.18
CA SER A 81 7.65 -14.16 -5.73
C SER A 81 7.73 -12.85 -4.97
N GLN A 82 6.88 -12.69 -3.94
CA GLN A 82 6.92 -11.58 -2.98
C GLN A 82 7.73 -11.92 -1.72
N ALA A 83 8.33 -13.11 -1.63
CA ALA A 83 9.01 -13.59 -0.42
C ALA A 83 10.29 -12.79 -0.08
N THR A 84 10.87 -12.11 -1.07
CA THR A 84 12.08 -11.30 -0.91
C THR A 84 12.00 -10.01 -1.71
N GLU A 85 12.57 -8.94 -1.18
CA GLU A 85 12.62 -7.62 -1.78
C GLU A 85 14.06 -7.13 -1.92
N ARG A 86 14.29 -6.10 -2.75
CA ARG A 86 15.60 -5.48 -2.92
C ARG A 86 15.63 -4.14 -2.19
N VAL A 87 16.61 -3.95 -1.32
CA VAL A 87 16.80 -2.69 -0.61
C VAL A 87 17.34 -1.65 -1.59
N LEU A 88 16.65 -0.52 -1.71
CA LEU A 88 17.07 0.56 -2.62
C LEU A 88 18.33 1.24 -2.08
N GLY A 89 19.28 1.52 -2.98
CA GLY A 89 20.59 2.07 -2.62
C GLY A 89 21.65 1.01 -2.27
N THR A 90 21.26 -0.27 -2.23
CA THR A 90 22.17 -1.41 -2.12
C THR A 90 21.88 -2.43 -3.24
N ASN A 91 22.66 -3.51 -3.30
CA ASN A 91 22.39 -4.67 -4.17
C ASN A 91 21.87 -5.88 -3.38
N GLU A 92 21.46 -5.68 -2.12
CA GLU A 92 21.06 -6.75 -1.22
C GLU A 92 19.58 -7.11 -1.42
N ARG A 93 19.29 -8.41 -1.30
CA ARG A 93 17.92 -8.91 -1.18
C ARG A 93 17.66 -9.39 0.23
N VAL A 94 16.54 -8.97 0.80
CA VAL A 94 16.12 -9.31 2.16
C VAL A 94 14.75 -10.00 2.14
N PRO A 95 14.43 -10.83 3.14
CA PRO A 95 13.08 -11.37 3.28
C PRO A 95 12.04 -10.25 3.47
N THR A 96 10.95 -10.31 2.72
CA THR A 96 9.83 -9.38 2.88
C THR A 96 9.10 -9.70 4.18
N VAL A 97 8.72 -8.68 4.94
CA VAL A 97 8.00 -8.86 6.21
C VAL A 97 6.50 -8.71 5.98
N LYS A 98 5.69 -9.59 6.60
CA LYS A 98 4.23 -9.50 6.54
C LYS A 98 3.77 -8.15 7.11
N TRP A 99 2.77 -7.53 6.48
CA TRP A 99 2.33 -6.15 6.78
C TRP A 99 3.44 -5.11 6.68
N ASN A 100 4.52 -5.42 5.95
CA ASN A 100 5.74 -4.63 5.90
C ASN A 100 6.32 -4.30 7.29
N GLY A 101 6.14 -5.20 8.27
CA GLY A 101 6.60 -5.02 9.65
C GLY A 101 5.60 -4.35 10.59
N TYR A 102 4.45 -3.88 10.11
CA TYR A 102 3.48 -3.13 10.91
C TYR A 102 2.35 -3.98 11.48
N GLY A 103 2.50 -5.31 11.50
CA GLY A 103 1.41 -6.25 11.82
C GLY A 103 0.70 -5.96 13.15
N GLU A 104 1.45 -5.63 14.20
CA GLU A 104 0.91 -5.25 15.52
C GLU A 104 -0.12 -4.11 15.45
N PHE A 105 0.06 -3.17 14.51
CA PHE A 105 -0.74 -1.96 14.40
C PHE A 105 -1.90 -2.06 13.41
N VAL A 106 -1.90 -3.06 12.53
CA VAL A 106 -2.82 -3.10 11.38
C VAL A 106 -3.54 -4.44 11.19
N ALA A 107 -3.04 -5.54 11.74
CA ALA A 107 -3.61 -6.86 11.48
C ALA A 107 -5.10 -6.94 11.88
N HIS A 108 -5.44 -6.36 13.03
CA HIS A 108 -6.81 -6.32 13.55
C HIS A 108 -7.82 -5.59 12.65
N LEU A 109 -7.36 -4.76 11.70
CA LEU A 109 -8.26 -4.08 10.75
C LEU A 109 -8.90 -5.05 9.76
N TYR A 110 -8.40 -6.27 9.66
CA TYR A 110 -8.79 -7.27 8.68
C TYR A 110 -9.49 -8.48 9.28
N ASP A 111 -9.74 -8.46 10.59
CA ASP A 111 -10.48 -9.51 11.29
C ASP A 111 -11.91 -9.63 10.70
N GLY A 112 -12.32 -10.84 10.36
CA GLY A 112 -13.62 -11.11 9.72
C GLY A 112 -13.65 -10.86 8.21
N LEU A 113 -12.53 -10.46 7.59
CA LEU A 113 -12.41 -10.27 6.14
C LEU A 113 -11.60 -11.40 5.47
N GLU A 114 -11.47 -12.57 6.09
CA GLU A 114 -10.60 -13.66 5.62
C GLU A 114 -11.05 -14.24 4.26
N LYS A 115 -12.32 -14.03 3.88
CA LYS A 115 -12.86 -14.42 2.57
C LYS A 115 -12.54 -13.42 1.46
N GLU A 116 -12.03 -12.25 1.79
CA GLU A 116 -11.65 -11.22 0.83
C GLU A 116 -10.25 -11.49 0.27
N ARG A 117 -9.96 -10.89 -0.89
CA ARG A 117 -8.64 -10.99 -1.53
C ARG A 117 -7.67 -9.98 -0.93
N LEU A 118 -7.23 -10.23 0.31
CA LEU A 118 -6.49 -9.27 1.14
C LEU A 118 -5.09 -8.90 0.62
N TYR A 119 -4.43 -9.78 -0.13
CA TYR A 119 -2.99 -9.70 -0.40
C TYR A 119 -2.60 -9.48 -1.86
N ALA A 120 -3.57 -9.53 -2.77
CA ALA A 120 -3.33 -9.20 -4.18
C ALA A 120 -3.36 -7.70 -4.40
#